data_AF-A0A1W9IS42-F1
#
_entry.id   AF-A0A1W9IS42-F1
#
_cell.length_a   1.000
_cell.length_b   1.000
_cell.length_c   1.000
_cell.angle_alpha   90.00
_cell.angle_beta   90.00
_cell.angle_gamma   90.00
#
_symmetry.space_group_name_H-M   'P 1'
#
loop_
_entity.id
_entity.type
_entity.pdbx_description
1 polymer ?
#
loop_
_entity_poly.entity_id
_entity_poly.type
_entity_poly.pdbx_seq_one_letter_code
_entity_poly.pdbx_strand_id
1 'polypeptide(L)'
;MSAELADESPKAVIPAFVQEAHEWLQQIHVALDELQQGPHPDRHVTLAHTIKSGIANMGEAAAAIGLSEIERASCSALPFVAAVENPNGRISTNDFVGLCKQLGHIYSALTRAARVACEAEAVSGHAEKLPVTIASGELLSILHRFRDQQARLGNYPRNLLAAVIAQVEGMKKNGGERCNITSLKEFLARWSDGEEAFLESVQKQLPAVAAEINRLKSEAGGGGQPSEQMQPIVEQVAQLSSAAQQVNAAQMLAFCTGLHSFLTLVMQGRVVVAVDKYTAVESRLIDNVKALQNWVEAGRMERSAISGILPA
;
A
#
# COMPACT_ATOMS: atom_id res chain seq x y z
N MET A 1 19.89 15.92 47.99
CA MET A 1 20.56 15.48 46.76
C MET A 1 20.79 13.98 46.86
N SER A 2 20.57 13.30 45.73
CA SER A 2 20.87 11.89 45.46
C SER A 2 19.85 10.86 45.92
N ALA A 3 19.00 10.43 44.98
CA ALA A 3 18.91 9.04 44.53
C ALA A 3 18.02 9.01 43.27
N GLU A 4 18.62 9.45 42.17
CA GLU A 4 18.17 9.06 40.82
C GLU A 4 18.63 7.62 40.57
N LEU A 5 17.90 6.91 39.72
CA LEU A 5 18.12 5.54 39.22
C LEU A 5 17.36 4.42 39.94
N ALA A 6 16.77 3.56 39.09
CA ALA A 6 16.01 2.34 39.36
C ALA A 6 14.53 2.54 39.69
N ASP A 7 13.70 2.64 38.64
CA ASP A 7 12.85 1.50 38.24
C ASP A 7 12.12 1.81 36.92
N GLU A 8 12.84 1.97 35.81
CA GLU A 8 12.20 1.97 34.49
C GLU A 8 11.96 0.50 34.12
N SER A 9 10.77 0.01 34.50
CA SER A 9 10.40 -1.39 34.30
C SER A 9 10.60 -1.81 32.83
N PRO A 10 11.09 -3.03 32.54
CA PRO A 10 11.31 -3.54 31.16
C PRO A 10 10.03 -3.58 30.30
N LYS A 11 8.88 -3.28 30.90
CA LYS A 11 7.55 -3.21 30.31
C LYS A 11 7.31 -1.92 29.52
N ALA A 12 7.94 -0.81 29.90
CA ALA A 12 7.84 0.49 29.21
C ALA A 12 8.88 0.65 28.08
N VAL A 13 9.94 -0.16 28.11
CA VAL A 13 11.06 -0.05 27.15
C VAL A 13 10.75 -0.73 25.81
N ILE A 14 9.90 -1.76 25.80
CA ILE A 14 9.59 -2.52 24.57
C ILE A 14 8.78 -1.68 23.56
N PRO A 15 7.72 -0.92 23.93
CA PRO A 15 7.02 -0.06 22.98
C PRO A 15 7.90 1.04 22.36
N ALA A 16 8.78 1.65 23.17
CA ALA A 16 9.75 2.64 22.70
C ALA A 16 10.75 2.02 21.71
N PHE A 17 11.29 0.84 22.04
CA PHE A 17 12.14 0.06 21.13
C PHE A 17 11.41 -0.31 19.84
N VAL A 18 10.14 -0.73 19.91
CA VAL A 18 9.36 -1.10 18.72
C VAL A 18 9.21 0.09 17.79
N GLN A 19 8.91 1.28 18.32
CA GLN A 19 8.81 2.50 17.52
C GLN A 19 10.15 2.84 16.84
N GLU A 20 11.24 2.82 17.62
CA GLU A 20 12.59 3.12 17.11
C GLU A 20 13.04 2.10 16.05
N ALA A 21 12.71 0.82 16.25
CA ALA A 21 12.99 -0.23 15.28
C ALA A 21 12.21 -0.09 13.97
N HIS A 22 10.98 0.45 14.00
CA HIS A 22 10.26 0.78 12.77
C HIS A 22 10.96 1.92 11.99
N GLU A 23 11.48 2.92 12.69
CA GLU A 23 12.23 4.02 12.06
C GLU A 23 13.52 3.53 11.41
N TRP A 24 14.28 2.65 12.09
CA TRP A 24 15.45 2.01 11.48
C TRP A 24 15.08 1.16 10.26
N LEU A 25 14.00 0.36 10.32
CA LEU A 25 13.54 -0.43 9.17
C LEU A 25 13.15 0.45 7.97
N GLN A 26 12.50 1.58 8.22
CA GLN A 26 12.15 2.53 7.16
C GLN A 26 13.40 3.17 6.54
N GLN A 27 14.38 3.58 7.34
CA GLN A 27 15.66 4.10 6.85
C GLN A 27 16.44 3.06 6.04
N ILE A 28 16.46 1.81 6.49
CA ILE A 28 17.07 0.69 5.78
C ILE A 28 16.36 0.45 4.43
N HIS A 29 15.02 0.50 4.40
CA HIS A 29 14.25 0.30 3.17
C HIS A 29 14.56 1.38 2.12
N VAL A 30 14.57 2.66 2.53
CA VAL A 30 14.93 3.77 1.65
C VAL A 30 16.37 3.64 1.16
N ALA A 31 17.30 3.26 2.03
CA ALA A 31 18.70 3.08 1.64
C ALA A 31 18.90 1.91 0.67
N LEU A 32 18.12 0.83 0.82
CA LEU A 32 18.13 -0.31 -0.10
C LEU A 32 17.59 0.05 -1.48
N ASP A 33 16.47 0.77 -1.54
CA ASP A 33 15.90 1.23 -2.81
C ASP A 33 16.90 2.13 -3.57
N GLU A 34 17.53 3.07 -2.86
CA GLU A 34 18.53 3.95 -3.45
C GLU A 34 19.77 3.18 -3.92
N LEU A 35 20.25 2.17 -3.17
CA LEU A 35 21.34 1.30 -3.61
C LEU A 35 21.01 0.52 -4.89
N GLN A 36 19.78 0.06 -5.06
CA GLN A 36 19.33 -0.63 -6.27
C GLN A 36 19.33 0.26 -7.51
N GLN A 37 19.17 1.58 -7.33
CA GLN A 37 19.21 2.55 -8.42
C GLN A 37 20.62 2.85 -8.93
N GLY A 38 21.67 2.31 -8.28
CA GLY A 38 23.06 2.48 -8.69
C GLY A 38 23.61 3.89 -8.40
N PRO A 39 23.66 4.32 -7.12
CA PRO A 39 24.08 5.67 -6.75
C PRO A 39 25.60 5.83 -6.89
N HIS A 40 26.08 7.08 -6.84
CA HIS A 40 27.52 7.38 -6.87
C HIS A 40 28.29 6.62 -5.76
N PRO A 41 29.53 6.17 -5.96
CA PRO A 41 30.30 5.38 -4.97
C PRO A 41 30.34 5.96 -3.55
N ASP A 42 30.50 7.27 -3.39
CA ASP A 42 30.50 7.93 -2.08
C ASP A 42 29.13 7.83 -1.37
N ARG A 43 28.05 7.93 -2.16
CA ARG A 43 26.68 7.76 -1.68
C ARG A 43 26.40 6.29 -1.37
N HIS A 44 26.88 5.36 -2.19
CA HIS A 44 26.78 3.93 -1.97
C HIS A 44 27.38 3.51 -0.63
N VAL A 45 28.59 3.97 -0.30
CA VAL A 45 29.23 3.69 1.01
C VAL A 45 28.40 4.25 2.16
N THR A 46 27.84 5.45 2.01
CA THR A 46 26.95 6.07 3.01
C THR A 46 25.69 5.23 3.24
N LEU A 47 25.04 4.77 2.17
CA LEU A 47 23.81 3.97 2.25
C LEU A 47 24.07 2.58 2.84
N ALA A 48 25.16 1.92 2.43
CA ALA A 48 25.57 0.64 3.01
C ALA A 48 25.89 0.77 4.51
N HIS A 49 26.53 1.87 4.91
CA HIS A 49 26.77 2.19 6.31
C HIS A 49 25.46 2.44 7.09
N THR A 50 24.50 3.17 6.53
CA THR A 50 23.17 3.37 7.13
C THR A 50 22.47 2.03 7.38
N ILE A 51 22.53 1.11 6.42
CA ILE A 51 21.93 -0.23 6.54
C ILE A 51 22.62 -1.03 7.64
N LYS A 52 23.96 -1.03 7.64
CA LYS A 52 24.77 -1.76 8.63
C LYS A 52 24.50 -1.27 10.05
N SER A 53 24.54 0.06 10.23
CA SER A 53 24.35 0.70 11.54
C SER A 53 22.92 0.50 12.04
N GLY A 54 21.91 0.61 11.17
CA GLY A 54 20.51 0.33 11.55
C GLY A 54 20.29 -1.11 12.03
N ILE A 55 20.88 -2.10 11.35
CA ILE A 55 20.78 -3.51 11.73
C ILE A 55 21.56 -3.80 13.03
N ALA A 56 22.76 -3.24 13.16
CA ALA A 56 23.59 -3.41 14.36
C ALA A 56 22.95 -2.80 15.60
N ASN A 57 22.50 -1.54 15.51
CA ASN A 57 21.82 -0.83 16.59
C ASN A 57 20.55 -1.56 17.04
N MET A 58 19.79 -2.09 16.08
CA MET A 58 18.59 -2.87 16.38
C MET A 58 18.91 -4.19 17.08
N GLY A 59 20.00 -4.87 16.70
CA GLY A 59 20.47 -6.07 17.39
C GLY A 59 20.93 -5.79 18.81
N GLU A 60 21.71 -4.73 19.01
CA GLU A 60 22.22 -4.31 20.32
C GLU A 60 21.10 -3.86 21.26
N ALA A 61 20.18 -3.03 20.76
CA ALA A 61 19.01 -2.61 21.52
C ALA A 61 18.08 -3.77 21.85
N ALA A 62 17.88 -4.73 20.93
CA ALA A 62 17.11 -5.95 21.19
C ALA A 62 17.76 -6.84 22.27
N ALA A 63 19.08 -6.97 22.26
CA ALA A 63 19.83 -7.73 23.27
C ALA A 63 19.68 -7.10 24.67
N ALA A 64 19.74 -5.76 24.76
CA ALA A 64 19.59 -5.02 26.01
C ALA A 64 18.23 -5.23 26.69
N ILE A 65 17.18 -5.50 25.92
CA ILE A 65 15.81 -5.73 26.41
C ILE A 65 15.37 -7.21 26.37
N GLY A 66 16.29 -8.13 26.05
CA GLY A 66 16.03 -9.57 26.08
C GLY A 66 15.20 -10.13 24.91
N LEU A 67 15.13 -9.44 23.77
CA LEU A 67 14.43 -9.91 22.57
C LEU A 67 15.35 -10.76 21.67
N SER A 68 15.69 -11.97 22.14
CA SER A 68 16.67 -12.85 21.49
C SER A 68 16.30 -13.29 20.06
N GLU A 69 15.02 -13.25 19.67
CA GLU A 69 14.63 -13.50 18.27
C GLU A 69 15.07 -12.37 17.33
N ILE A 70 14.93 -11.11 17.78
CA ILE A 70 15.29 -9.93 17.01
C ILE A 70 16.81 -9.78 16.95
N GLU A 71 17.48 -9.95 18.09
CA GLU A 71 18.95 -9.99 18.18
C GLU A 71 19.54 -11.00 17.19
N ARG A 72 19.05 -12.25 17.20
CA ARG A 72 19.55 -13.31 16.32
C ARG A 72 19.28 -13.00 14.85
N ALA A 73 18.13 -12.45 14.52
CA ALA A 73 17.77 -12.07 13.16
C ALA A 73 18.65 -10.91 12.66
N SER A 74 18.91 -9.90 13.50
CA SER A 74 19.83 -8.79 13.22
C SER A 74 21.27 -9.27 13.02
N CYS A 75 21.79 -10.14 13.89
CA CYS A 75 23.13 -10.73 13.70
C CYS A 75 23.22 -11.56 12.41
N SER A 76 22.15 -12.27 12.04
CA SER A 76 22.09 -13.08 10.82
C SER A 76 22.01 -12.24 9.55
N ALA A 77 21.59 -10.97 9.64
CA ALA A 77 21.51 -10.04 8.51
C ALA A 77 22.87 -9.40 8.17
N LEU A 78 23.75 -9.18 9.15
CA LEU A 78 25.04 -8.49 8.98
C LEU A 78 25.96 -9.08 7.89
N PRO A 79 26.09 -10.40 7.72
CA PRO A 79 26.91 -10.97 6.64
C PRO A 79 26.40 -10.61 5.24
N PHE A 80 25.09 -10.43 5.07
CA PHE A 80 24.49 -10.01 3.80
C PHE A 80 24.69 -8.52 3.54
N VAL A 81 24.86 -7.71 4.60
CA VAL A 81 25.22 -6.29 4.47
C VAL A 81 26.65 -6.14 3.93
N ALA A 82 27.59 -6.97 4.39
CA ALA A 82 28.96 -6.97 3.88
C ALA A 82 29.04 -7.23 2.37
N ALA A 83 28.08 -7.98 1.80
CA ALA A 83 27.99 -8.23 0.37
C ALA A 83 27.50 -7.01 -0.44
N VAL A 84 26.82 -6.05 0.21
CA VAL A 84 26.35 -4.79 -0.41
C VAL A 84 27.22 -3.59 -0.05
N GLU A 85 28.32 -3.77 0.69
CA GLU A 85 29.24 -2.69 1.08
C GLU A 85 30.20 -2.28 -0.03
N ASN A 86 30.48 -3.15 -1.02
CA ASN A 86 31.46 -2.88 -2.06
C ASN A 86 30.86 -2.02 -3.20
N PRO A 87 31.23 -0.72 -3.33
CA PRO A 87 30.67 0.16 -4.38
C PRO A 87 31.11 -0.23 -5.79
N ASN A 88 32.18 -1.01 -5.93
CA ASN A 88 32.69 -1.51 -7.21
C ASN A 88 32.27 -2.96 -7.49
N GLY A 89 31.64 -3.62 -6.52
CA GLY A 89 31.11 -4.97 -6.66
C GLY A 89 29.67 -4.90 -7.18
N ARG A 90 29.33 -5.76 -8.16
CA ARG A 90 27.90 -5.96 -8.47
C ARG A 90 27.27 -6.66 -7.27
N ILE A 91 26.24 -6.02 -6.70
CA ILE A 91 25.40 -6.65 -5.68
C ILE A 91 24.87 -7.96 -6.27
N SER A 92 25.27 -9.08 -5.67
CA SER A 92 24.76 -10.40 -6.04
C SER A 92 23.26 -10.45 -5.76
N THR A 93 22.47 -10.84 -6.76
CA THR A 93 21.02 -10.99 -6.61
C THR A 93 20.65 -11.94 -5.47
N ASN A 94 21.48 -12.96 -5.22
CA ASN A 94 21.28 -13.89 -4.11
C ASN A 94 21.52 -13.23 -2.74
N ASP A 95 22.54 -12.38 -2.62
CA ASP A 95 22.89 -11.72 -1.36
C ASP A 95 21.87 -10.62 -1.03
N PHE A 96 21.40 -9.89 -2.05
CA PHE A 96 20.32 -8.92 -1.90
C PHE A 96 19.00 -9.57 -1.47
N VAL A 97 18.60 -10.66 -2.15
CA VAL A 97 17.40 -11.43 -1.76
C VAL A 97 17.56 -12.02 -0.36
N GLY A 98 18.77 -12.45 0.02
CA GLY A 98 19.11 -12.90 1.36
C GLY A 98 18.88 -11.79 2.41
N LEU A 99 19.37 -10.59 2.15
CA LEU A 99 19.19 -9.42 3.01
C LEU A 99 17.71 -9.05 3.18
N CYS A 100 16.93 -8.99 2.09
CA CYS A 100 15.50 -8.72 2.15
C CYS A 100 14.74 -9.76 2.98
N LYS A 101 15.11 -11.04 2.88
CA LYS A 101 14.50 -12.11 3.69
C LYS A 101 14.81 -11.93 5.17
N GLN A 102 16.06 -11.60 5.53
CA GLN A 102 16.41 -11.37 6.93
C GLN A 102 15.69 -10.14 7.51
N LEU A 103 15.54 -9.06 6.73
CA LEU A 103 14.75 -7.90 7.14
C LEU A 103 13.27 -8.25 7.33
N GLY A 104 12.70 -9.12 6.50
CA GLY A 104 11.36 -9.66 6.68
C GLY A 104 11.21 -10.49 7.97
N HIS A 105 12.23 -11.24 8.36
CA HIS A 105 12.26 -11.97 9.63
C HIS A 105 12.34 -11.03 10.84
N ILE A 106 13.17 -9.99 10.76
CA ILE A 106 13.29 -8.94 11.77
C ILE A 106 11.93 -8.25 11.97
N TYR A 107 11.28 -7.81 10.88
CA TYR A 107 9.96 -7.19 10.93
C TYR A 107 8.92 -8.11 11.59
N SER A 108 8.90 -9.39 11.20
CA SER A 108 7.96 -10.36 11.76
C SER A 108 8.19 -10.62 13.26
N ALA A 109 9.47 -10.65 13.70
CA ALA A 109 9.82 -10.78 15.10
C ALA A 109 9.45 -9.52 15.90
N LEU A 110 9.63 -8.34 15.31
CA LEU A 110 9.24 -7.06 15.89
C LEU A 110 7.72 -6.97 16.09
N THR A 111 6.92 -7.38 15.10
CA THR A 111 5.45 -7.44 15.23
C THR A 111 5.00 -8.40 16.34
N ARG A 112 5.71 -9.53 16.53
CA ARG A 112 5.43 -10.44 17.65
C ARG A 112 5.78 -9.82 19.00
N ALA A 113 6.93 -9.16 19.11
CA ALA A 113 7.37 -8.50 20.34
C ALA A 113 6.44 -7.34 20.73
N ALA A 114 6.01 -6.53 19.76
CA ALA A 114 5.05 -5.45 19.95
C ALA A 114 3.71 -5.96 20.52
N ARG A 115 3.22 -7.10 20.00
CA ARG A 115 1.99 -7.74 20.50
C ARG A 115 2.11 -8.19 21.96
N VAL A 116 3.23 -8.80 22.34
CA VAL A 116 3.49 -9.24 23.72
C VAL A 116 3.59 -8.05 24.68
N ALA A 117 4.18 -6.92 24.24
CA ALA A 117 4.24 -5.69 25.02
C ALA A 117 2.85 -5.06 25.23
N CYS A 118 1.99 -5.06 24.20
CA CYS A 118 0.61 -4.58 24.31
C CYS A 118 -0.25 -5.46 25.24
N GLU A 119 -0.08 -6.80 25.19
CA GLU A 119 -0.80 -7.73 26.06
C GLU A 119 -0.43 -7.56 27.55
N ALA A 120 0.74 -7.00 27.85
CA ALA A 120 1.21 -6.81 29.21
C ALA A 120 0.61 -5.57 29.90
N GLU A 121 0.28 -4.49 29.17
CA GLU A 121 -0.39 -3.30 29.72
C GLU A 121 -1.89 -3.48 29.98
N ALA A 122 -2.52 -4.49 29.39
CA ALA A 122 -3.96 -4.73 29.50
C ALA A 122 -4.48 -5.27 30.85
N VAL A 123 -3.62 -5.41 31.88
CA VAL A 123 -4.05 -5.92 33.21
C VAL A 123 -4.61 -4.84 34.14
N SER A 124 -4.43 -3.55 33.84
CA SER A 124 -5.05 -2.49 34.65
C SER A 124 -5.87 -1.54 33.79
N GLY A 125 -7.07 -1.99 33.49
CA GLY A 125 -8.21 -1.11 33.36
C GLY A 125 -8.46 -0.60 31.96
N HIS A 126 -8.86 -1.48 31.05
CA HIS A 126 -10.01 -1.27 30.17
C HIS A 126 -10.61 -2.64 29.88
N ALA A 127 -11.93 -2.74 29.85
CA ALA A 127 -12.64 -3.96 29.48
C ALA A 127 -12.37 -4.27 28.00
N GLU A 128 -11.23 -4.91 27.71
CA GLU A 128 -10.82 -5.25 26.36
C GLU A 128 -11.53 -6.56 25.97
N LYS A 129 -12.48 -6.43 25.03
CA LYS A 129 -12.98 -7.57 24.26
C LYS A 129 -11.76 -8.29 23.67
N LEU A 130 -11.53 -9.54 24.10
CA LEU A 130 -10.62 -10.48 23.45
C LEU A 130 -10.68 -10.32 21.92
N PRO A 131 -9.53 -10.35 21.20
CA PRO A 131 -9.56 -10.33 19.74
C PRO A 131 -10.42 -11.50 19.27
N VAL A 132 -11.53 -11.17 18.62
CA VAL A 132 -12.49 -12.14 18.14
C VAL A 132 -11.81 -12.88 17.00
N THR A 133 -11.31 -14.07 17.30
CA THR A 133 -10.64 -14.94 16.34
C THR A 133 -11.63 -16.02 15.92
N ILE A 134 -11.87 -16.12 14.61
CA ILE A 134 -12.74 -17.14 14.02
C ILE A 134 -11.87 -18.17 13.30
N ALA A 135 -12.29 -19.43 13.30
CA ALA A 135 -11.63 -20.44 12.48
C ALA A 135 -11.73 -20.04 11.00
N SER A 136 -10.62 -20.04 10.26
CA SER A 136 -10.60 -19.56 8.87
C SER A 136 -11.57 -20.34 7.98
N GLY A 137 -11.80 -21.63 8.27
CA GLY A 137 -12.81 -22.45 7.57
C GLY A 137 -14.26 -22.03 7.85
N GLU A 138 -14.56 -21.57 9.07
CA GLU A 138 -15.88 -21.06 9.43
C GLU A 138 -16.15 -19.70 8.76
N LEU A 139 -15.15 -18.81 8.77
CA LEU A 139 -15.20 -17.53 8.07
C LEU A 139 -15.41 -17.69 6.56
N LEU A 140 -14.65 -18.58 5.92
CA LEU A 140 -14.84 -18.88 4.49
C LEU A 140 -16.24 -19.41 4.20
N SER A 141 -16.79 -20.25 5.08
CA SER A 141 -18.14 -20.78 4.92
C SER A 141 -19.20 -19.67 5.00
N ILE A 142 -19.02 -18.70 5.90
CA ILE A 142 -19.89 -17.52 6.02
C ILE A 142 -19.78 -16.65 4.76
N LEU A 143 -18.56 -16.35 4.30
CA LEU A 143 -18.31 -15.52 3.12
C LEU A 143 -18.83 -16.15 1.82
N HIS A 144 -18.64 -17.46 1.63
CA HIS A 144 -19.19 -18.18 0.47
C HIS A 144 -20.72 -18.19 0.48
N ARG A 145 -21.35 -18.46 1.63
CA ARG A 145 -22.81 -18.42 1.76
C ARG A 145 -23.36 -17.03 1.44
N PHE A 146 -22.69 -15.99 1.94
CA PHE A 146 -23.05 -14.62 1.63
C PHE A 146 -22.89 -14.31 0.13
N ARG A 147 -21.80 -14.77 -0.51
CA ARG A 147 -21.61 -14.63 -1.97
C ARG A 147 -22.73 -15.28 -2.76
N ASP A 148 -23.13 -16.50 -2.38
CA ASP A 148 -24.19 -17.22 -3.07
C ASP A 148 -25.56 -16.55 -2.89
N GLN A 149 -25.79 -15.88 -1.75
CA GLN A 149 -26.96 -15.03 -1.53
C GLN A 149 -26.92 -13.77 -2.39
N GLN A 150 -25.78 -13.09 -2.48
CA GLN A 150 -25.63 -11.88 -3.29
C GLN A 150 -25.74 -12.15 -4.79
N ALA A 151 -25.19 -13.26 -5.27
CA ALA A 151 -25.32 -13.70 -6.66
C ALA A 151 -26.79 -13.93 -7.08
N ARG A 152 -27.65 -14.36 -6.15
CA ARG A 152 -29.09 -14.53 -6.38
C ARG A 152 -29.86 -13.21 -6.38
N LEU A 153 -29.38 -12.23 -5.63
CA LEU A 153 -29.97 -10.90 -5.52
C LEU A 153 -29.48 -9.95 -6.63
N GLY A 154 -28.48 -10.35 -7.42
CA GLY A 154 -27.86 -9.49 -8.44
C GLY A 154 -27.16 -8.28 -7.84
N ASN A 155 -26.89 -8.30 -6.54
CA ASN A 155 -26.36 -7.17 -5.81
C ASN A 155 -24.83 -7.24 -5.82
N TYR A 156 -24.23 -6.10 -6.15
CA TYR A 156 -22.81 -5.80 -6.22
C TYR A 156 -22.10 -6.24 -7.53
N PRO A 157 -21.84 -5.29 -8.45
CA PRO A 157 -21.06 -5.52 -9.67
C PRO A 157 -19.54 -5.63 -9.40
N ARG A 158 -19.11 -5.54 -8.15
CA ARG A 158 -17.69 -5.53 -7.75
C ARG A 158 -17.28 -6.89 -7.20
N ASN A 159 -16.04 -7.27 -7.52
CA ASN A 159 -15.41 -8.50 -7.03
C ASN A 159 -14.77 -8.33 -5.63
N LEU A 160 -15.26 -7.43 -4.77
CA LEU A 160 -14.63 -7.18 -3.47
C LEU A 160 -14.77 -8.40 -2.56
N LEU A 161 -15.96 -8.99 -2.49
CA LEU A 161 -16.17 -10.24 -1.78
C LEU A 161 -15.26 -11.37 -2.28
N ALA A 162 -15.00 -11.43 -3.59
CA ALA A 162 -14.06 -12.40 -4.14
C ALA A 162 -12.61 -12.14 -3.71
N ALA A 163 -12.19 -10.86 -3.63
CA ALA A 163 -10.88 -10.48 -3.12
C ALA A 163 -10.72 -10.82 -1.63
N VAL A 164 -11.76 -10.58 -0.82
CA VAL A 164 -11.77 -10.94 0.61
C VAL A 164 -11.70 -12.46 0.80
N ILE A 165 -12.45 -13.23 0.02
CA ILE A 165 -12.37 -14.70 0.02
C ILE A 165 -10.95 -15.16 -0.33
N ALA A 166 -10.37 -14.66 -1.42
CA ALA A 166 -9.01 -15.02 -1.85
C ALA A 166 -7.96 -14.70 -0.77
N GLN A 167 -8.11 -13.57 -0.09
CA GLN A 167 -7.23 -13.15 1.00
C GLN A 167 -7.32 -14.11 2.21
N VAL A 168 -8.52 -14.51 2.62
CA VAL A 168 -8.73 -15.48 3.72
C VAL A 168 -8.25 -16.88 3.32
N GLU A 169 -8.46 -17.30 2.08
CA GLU A 169 -7.93 -18.56 1.54
C GLU A 169 -6.39 -18.58 1.54
N GLY A 170 -5.76 -17.46 1.18
CA GLY A 170 -4.31 -17.28 1.25
C GLY A 170 -3.77 -17.44 2.67
N MET A 171 -4.43 -16.82 3.67
CA MET A 171 -4.07 -16.98 5.08
C MET A 171 -4.16 -18.43 5.54
N LYS A 172 -5.23 -19.14 5.14
CA LYS A 172 -5.41 -20.56 5.46
C LYS A 172 -4.31 -21.44 4.84
N LYS A 173 -3.94 -21.19 3.58
CA LYS A 173 -2.86 -21.93 2.90
C LYS A 173 -1.51 -21.73 3.56
N ASN A 174 -1.27 -20.57 4.15
CA ASN A 174 -0.02 -20.24 4.85
C ASN A 174 0.03 -20.73 6.31
N GLY A 175 -0.90 -21.62 6.71
CA GLY A 175 -0.94 -22.21 8.05
C GLY A 175 -1.69 -21.37 9.10
N GLY A 176 -2.38 -20.30 8.69
CA GLY A 176 -3.28 -19.55 9.56
C GLY A 176 -4.60 -20.31 9.77
N GLU A 177 -4.73 -21.02 10.89
CA GLU A 177 -5.99 -21.70 11.25
C GLU A 177 -7.08 -20.76 11.77
N ARG A 178 -6.67 -19.58 12.26
CA ARG A 178 -7.55 -18.56 12.84
C ARG A 178 -7.34 -17.22 12.16
N CYS A 179 -8.44 -16.56 11.81
CA CYS A 179 -8.45 -15.20 11.29
C CYS A 179 -8.79 -14.22 12.40
N ASN A 180 -7.97 -13.17 12.53
CA ASN A 180 -8.27 -12.02 13.38
C ASN A 180 -9.31 -11.14 12.66
N ILE A 181 -10.51 -11.02 13.24
CA ILE A 181 -11.59 -10.19 12.68
C ILE A 181 -11.20 -8.71 12.67
N THR A 182 -10.40 -8.24 13.63
CA THR A 182 -9.90 -6.87 13.68
C THR A 182 -9.00 -6.57 12.49
N SER A 183 -8.04 -7.44 12.18
CA SER A 183 -7.16 -7.28 11.02
C SER A 183 -7.92 -7.32 9.68
N LEU A 184 -9.00 -8.10 9.61
CA LEU A 184 -9.88 -8.10 8.43
C LEU A 184 -10.66 -6.78 8.31
N LYS A 185 -11.17 -6.24 9.43
CA LYS A 185 -11.84 -4.93 9.46
C LYS A 185 -10.87 -3.80 9.07
N GLU A 186 -9.64 -3.82 9.58
CA GLU A 186 -8.58 -2.87 9.20
C GLU A 186 -8.20 -2.98 7.73
N PHE A 187 -8.16 -4.19 7.16
CA PHE A 187 -7.96 -4.38 5.73
C PHE A 187 -9.10 -3.77 4.90
N LEU A 188 -10.35 -3.99 5.30
CA LEU A 188 -11.52 -3.38 4.65
C LEU A 188 -11.53 -1.85 4.78
N ALA A 189 -11.09 -1.32 5.93
CA ALA A 189 -10.96 0.12 6.17
C ALA A 189 -9.90 0.74 5.25
N ARG A 190 -8.68 0.18 5.20
CA ARG A 190 -7.61 0.64 4.30
C ARG A 190 -8.03 0.62 2.84
N TRP A 191 -8.79 -0.39 2.43
CA TRP A 191 -9.36 -0.44 1.08
C TRP A 191 -10.36 0.71 0.85
N SER A 192 -11.19 1.03 1.85
CA SER A 192 -12.11 2.17 1.79
C SER A 192 -11.38 3.49 1.64
N ASP A 193 -10.34 3.70 2.45
CA ASP A 193 -9.56 4.94 2.44
C ASP A 193 -8.89 5.15 1.09
N GLY A 194 -8.37 4.08 0.48
CA GLY A 194 -7.78 4.14 -0.86
C GLY A 194 -8.79 4.52 -1.95
N GLU A 195 -10.00 3.96 -1.91
CA GLU A 195 -11.06 4.28 -2.87
C GLU A 195 -11.59 5.71 -2.72
N GLU A 196 -11.74 6.18 -1.48
CA GLU A 196 -12.22 7.53 -1.17
C GLU A 196 -11.17 8.58 -1.58
N ALA A 197 -9.89 8.35 -1.23
CA ALA A 197 -8.77 9.17 -1.68
C ALA A 197 -8.64 9.19 -3.21
N PHE A 198 -8.90 8.07 -3.89
CA PHE A 198 -8.91 8.02 -5.35
C PHE A 198 -10.04 8.86 -5.94
N LEU A 199 -11.25 8.78 -5.39
CA LEU A 199 -12.38 9.59 -5.83
C LEU A 199 -12.11 11.08 -5.66
N GLU A 200 -11.55 11.49 -4.52
CA GLU A 200 -11.14 12.87 -4.28
C GLU A 200 -10.09 13.35 -5.29
N SER A 201 -9.07 12.51 -5.57
CA SER A 201 -8.05 12.82 -6.57
C SER A 201 -8.66 13.00 -7.96
N VAL A 202 -9.57 12.12 -8.35
CA VAL A 202 -10.27 12.19 -9.64
C VAL A 202 -11.10 13.48 -9.73
N GLN A 203 -11.86 13.83 -8.69
CA GLN A 203 -12.66 15.05 -8.65
C GLN A 203 -11.82 16.32 -8.70
N LYS A 204 -10.62 16.30 -8.12
CA LYS A 204 -9.69 17.44 -8.13
C LYS A 204 -8.97 17.61 -9.47
N GLN A 205 -8.57 16.52 -10.11
CA GLN A 205 -7.71 16.56 -11.31
C GLN A 205 -8.50 16.63 -12.63
N LEU A 206 -9.67 16.01 -12.70
CA LEU A 206 -10.47 15.97 -13.92
C LEU A 206 -10.94 17.32 -14.49
N PRO A 207 -11.27 18.33 -13.68
CA PRO A 207 -11.65 19.64 -14.22
C PRO A 207 -10.55 20.28 -15.07
N ALA A 208 -9.28 20.10 -14.69
CA ALA A 208 -8.14 20.59 -15.47
C ALA A 208 -8.02 19.86 -16.82
N VAL A 209 -8.21 18.53 -16.80
CA VAL A 209 -8.23 17.69 -18.01
C VAL A 209 -9.39 18.08 -18.94
N ALA A 210 -10.58 18.35 -18.38
CA ALA A 210 -11.75 18.79 -19.13
C ALA A 210 -11.55 20.17 -19.77
N ALA A 211 -10.95 21.11 -19.04
CA ALA A 211 -10.61 22.43 -19.55
C ALA A 211 -9.64 22.35 -20.73
N GLU A 212 -8.63 21.48 -20.64
CA GLU A 212 -7.66 21.27 -21.72
C GLU A 212 -8.32 20.64 -22.97
N ILE A 213 -9.19 19.64 -22.78
CA ILE A 213 -9.97 19.06 -23.89
C ILE A 213 -10.81 20.13 -24.60
N ASN A 214 -11.42 21.06 -23.85
CA ASN A 214 -12.19 22.18 -24.41
C ASN A 214 -11.31 23.22 -25.12
N ARG A 215 -10.09 23.47 -24.63
CA ARG A 215 -9.10 24.29 -25.32
C ARG A 215 -8.72 23.68 -26.66
N LEU A 216 -8.37 22.40 -26.67
CA LEU A 216 -8.03 21.65 -27.89
C LEU A 216 -9.19 21.60 -28.90
N LYS A 217 -10.42 21.45 -28.40
CA LYS A 217 -11.63 21.53 -29.23
C LYS A 217 -11.77 22.88 -29.95
N SER A 218 -11.43 23.98 -29.27
CA SER A 218 -11.49 25.33 -29.82
C SER A 218 -10.36 25.59 -30.83
N GLU A 219 -9.19 25.00 -30.61
CA GLU A 219 -8.00 25.12 -31.47
C GLU A 219 -8.00 24.16 -32.66
N ALA A 220 -8.79 23.08 -32.63
CA ALA A 220 -8.92 22.10 -33.70
C ALA A 220 -9.39 22.70 -35.05
N GLY A 221 -10.02 23.89 -35.02
CA GLY A 221 -10.39 24.64 -36.22
C GLY A 221 -9.32 25.59 -36.75
N GLY A 222 -8.22 25.78 -36.02
CA GLY A 222 -7.28 26.89 -36.23
C GLY A 222 -5.81 26.49 -36.19
N GLY A 223 -5.42 25.34 -36.77
CA GLY A 223 -4.02 25.03 -37.12
C GLY A 223 -2.94 25.24 -36.03
N GLY A 224 -3.31 25.24 -34.75
CA GLY A 224 -2.40 25.53 -33.65
C GLY A 224 -1.40 24.40 -33.43
N GLN A 225 -0.14 24.76 -33.17
CA GLN A 225 0.87 23.76 -32.79
C GLN A 225 0.52 23.09 -31.45
N PRO A 226 0.87 21.81 -31.26
CA PRO A 226 0.73 21.16 -29.96
C PRO A 226 1.53 21.93 -28.92
N SER A 227 0.82 22.51 -27.95
CA SER A 227 1.39 23.38 -26.92
C SER A 227 2.14 22.55 -25.88
N GLU A 228 3.33 22.99 -25.45
CA GLU A 228 4.10 22.40 -24.33
C GLU A 228 3.25 22.28 -23.04
N GLN A 229 2.16 23.03 -22.96
CA GLN A 229 1.15 23.00 -21.89
C GLN A 229 0.35 21.68 -21.81
N MET A 230 0.39 20.82 -22.84
CA MET A 230 -0.28 19.50 -22.82
C MET A 230 0.46 18.45 -21.98
N GLN A 231 1.77 18.57 -21.84
CA GLN A 231 2.59 17.59 -21.12
C GLN A 231 2.18 17.38 -19.65
N PRO A 232 1.92 18.42 -18.83
CA PRO A 232 1.44 18.22 -17.46
C PRO A 232 0.07 17.53 -17.40
N ILE A 233 -0.79 17.72 -18.40
CA ILE A 233 -2.11 17.04 -18.46
C ILE A 233 -1.94 15.57 -18.81
N VAL A 234 -1.03 15.23 -19.72
CA VAL A 234 -0.69 13.83 -20.07
C VAL A 234 -0.14 13.09 -18.85
N GLU A 235 0.72 13.74 -18.07
CA GLU A 235 1.28 13.21 -16.81
C GLU A 235 0.19 13.04 -15.75
N GLN A 236 -0.72 14.00 -15.58
CA GLN A 236 -1.87 13.87 -14.67
C GLN A 236 -2.75 12.66 -15.02
N VAL A 237 -3.06 12.44 -16.31
CA VAL A 237 -3.85 11.26 -16.72
C VAL A 237 -3.10 9.95 -16.48
N ALA A 238 -1.75 9.95 -16.60
CA ALA A 238 -0.94 8.78 -16.25
C ALA A 238 -0.97 8.50 -14.74
N GLN A 239 -0.88 9.53 -13.90
CA GLN A 239 -1.02 9.41 -12.44
C GLN A 239 -2.40 8.86 -12.05
N LEU A 240 -3.48 9.34 -12.67
CA LEU A 240 -4.84 8.82 -12.48
C LEU A 240 -4.95 7.35 -12.88
N SER A 241 -4.26 6.93 -13.95
CA SER A 241 -4.23 5.51 -14.36
C SER A 241 -3.53 4.64 -13.31
N SER A 242 -2.38 5.07 -12.79
CA SER A 242 -1.67 4.36 -11.73
C SER A 242 -2.52 4.25 -10.46
N ALA A 243 -3.19 5.33 -10.06
CA ALA A 243 -4.08 5.32 -8.90
C ALA A 243 -5.30 4.40 -9.11
N ALA A 244 -5.90 4.40 -10.32
CA ALA A 244 -7.00 3.49 -10.67
C ALA A 244 -6.58 2.02 -10.58
N GLN A 245 -5.33 1.70 -10.94
CA GLN A 245 -4.78 0.35 -10.81
C GLN A 245 -4.64 -0.08 -9.35
N GLN A 246 -4.18 0.81 -8.46
CA GLN A 246 -4.01 0.50 -7.04
C GLN A 246 -5.33 0.13 -6.35
N VAL A 247 -6.43 0.81 -6.70
CA VAL A 247 -7.77 0.52 -6.15
C VAL A 247 -8.56 -0.50 -6.97
N ASN A 248 -7.95 -1.08 -8.01
CA ASN A 248 -8.56 -2.03 -8.92
C ASN A 248 -9.85 -1.51 -9.61
N ALA A 249 -9.88 -0.22 -9.94
CA ALA A 249 -10.96 0.41 -10.69
C ALA A 249 -10.81 0.16 -12.20
N ALA A 250 -11.04 -1.08 -12.64
CA ALA A 250 -10.78 -1.54 -14.01
C ALA A 250 -11.41 -0.65 -15.12
N GLN A 251 -12.64 -0.19 -14.91
CA GLN A 251 -13.33 0.69 -15.88
C GLN A 251 -12.64 2.05 -16.00
N MET A 252 -12.26 2.65 -14.87
CA MET A 252 -11.57 3.94 -14.84
C MET A 252 -10.15 3.82 -15.40
N LEU A 253 -9.44 2.73 -15.07
CA LEU A 253 -8.13 2.41 -15.63
C LEU A 253 -8.17 2.33 -17.17
N ALA A 254 -9.13 1.60 -17.72
CA ALA A 254 -9.31 1.49 -19.17
C ALA A 254 -9.60 2.86 -19.82
N PHE A 255 -10.44 3.68 -19.17
CA PHE A 255 -10.74 5.03 -19.62
C PHE A 255 -9.49 5.93 -19.61
N CYS A 256 -8.76 6.00 -18.49
CA CYS A 256 -7.57 6.83 -18.36
C CYS A 256 -6.46 6.40 -19.33
N THR A 257 -6.28 5.09 -19.54
CA THR A 257 -5.31 4.57 -20.52
C THR A 257 -5.68 4.99 -21.94
N GLY A 258 -6.96 4.92 -22.30
CA GLY A 258 -7.47 5.39 -23.59
C GLY A 258 -7.33 6.90 -23.77
N LEU A 259 -7.60 7.67 -22.72
CA LEU A 259 -7.44 9.13 -22.71
C LEU A 259 -5.98 9.55 -22.84
N HIS A 260 -5.07 8.91 -22.11
CA HIS A 260 -3.63 9.15 -22.23
C HIS A 260 -3.17 8.90 -23.67
N SER A 261 -3.53 7.75 -24.25
CA SER A 261 -3.21 7.42 -25.64
C SER A 261 -3.74 8.46 -26.63
N PHE A 262 -4.98 8.93 -26.43
CA PHE A 262 -5.59 9.98 -27.24
C PHE A 262 -4.82 11.30 -27.14
N LEU A 263 -4.51 11.76 -25.92
CA LEU A 263 -3.79 13.01 -25.70
C LEU A 263 -2.36 12.94 -26.26
N THR A 264 -1.67 11.81 -26.13
CA THR A 264 -0.35 11.60 -26.73
C THR A 264 -0.39 11.69 -28.26
N LEU A 265 -1.42 11.13 -28.90
CA LEU A 265 -1.59 11.21 -30.36
C LEU A 265 -1.87 12.64 -30.84
N VAL A 266 -2.67 13.40 -30.08
CA VAL A 266 -2.95 14.81 -30.36
C VAL A 266 -1.68 15.66 -30.17
N MET A 267 -0.94 15.43 -29.08
CA MET A 267 0.31 16.14 -28.78
C MET A 267 1.39 15.89 -29.85
N GLN A 268 1.46 14.69 -30.42
CA GLN A 268 2.41 14.37 -31.49
C GLN A 268 2.00 14.93 -32.87
N GLY A 269 0.84 15.59 -32.99
CA GLY A 269 0.34 16.15 -34.25
C GLY A 269 0.04 15.09 -35.32
N ARG A 270 -0.06 13.81 -34.94
CA ARG A 270 -0.17 12.69 -35.89
C ARG A 270 -1.57 12.54 -36.49
N VAL A 271 -2.58 13.21 -35.93
CA VAL A 271 -3.98 13.05 -36.30
C VAL A 271 -4.71 14.39 -36.23
N VAL A 272 -5.42 14.76 -37.30
CA VAL A 272 -6.42 15.83 -37.26
C VAL A 272 -7.68 15.26 -36.64
N VAL A 273 -8.01 15.70 -35.43
CA VAL A 273 -9.16 15.21 -34.67
C VAL A 273 -10.38 16.11 -34.92
N ALA A 274 -11.49 15.52 -35.36
CA ALA A 274 -12.74 16.23 -35.54
C ALA A 274 -13.33 16.73 -34.20
N VAL A 275 -13.98 17.90 -34.21
CA VAL A 275 -14.62 18.54 -33.04
C VAL A 275 -15.60 17.60 -32.32
N ASP A 276 -16.32 16.75 -33.07
CA ASP A 276 -17.26 15.76 -32.51
C ASP A 276 -16.57 14.74 -31.60
N LYS A 277 -15.30 14.39 -31.89
CA LYS A 277 -14.53 13.43 -31.07
C LYS A 277 -14.14 14.03 -29.72
N TYR A 278 -13.77 15.32 -29.67
CA TYR A 278 -13.51 16.01 -28.41
C TYR A 278 -14.77 16.07 -27.54
N THR A 279 -15.93 16.38 -28.14
CA THR A 279 -17.22 16.39 -27.43
C THR A 279 -17.59 15.01 -26.89
N ALA A 280 -17.32 13.94 -27.65
CA ALA A 280 -17.53 12.58 -27.18
C ALA A 280 -16.60 12.21 -26.01
N VAL A 281 -15.33 12.63 -26.04
CA VAL A 281 -14.39 12.42 -24.92
C VAL A 281 -14.83 13.17 -23.67
N GLU A 282 -15.27 14.42 -23.80
CA GLU A 282 -15.80 15.24 -22.70
C GLU A 282 -17.03 14.60 -22.06
N SER A 283 -18.02 14.15 -22.86
CA SER A 283 -19.19 13.43 -22.34
C SER A 283 -18.79 12.16 -21.60
N ARG A 284 -17.87 11.36 -22.17
CA ARG A 284 -17.38 10.13 -21.52
C ARG A 284 -16.62 10.43 -20.23
N LEU A 285 -15.91 11.56 -20.13
CA LEU A 285 -15.25 12.00 -18.90
C LEU A 285 -16.27 12.15 -17.77
N ILE A 286 -17.34 12.90 -18.03
CA ILE A 286 -18.42 13.17 -17.06
C ILE A 286 -19.13 11.86 -16.66
N ASP A 287 -19.44 11.00 -17.63
CA ASP A 287 -20.10 9.72 -17.37
C ASP A 287 -19.22 8.78 -16.53
N ASN A 288 -17.90 8.77 -16.76
CA ASN A 288 -16.96 7.98 -15.97
C ASN A 288 -16.83 8.49 -14.52
N VAL A 289 -16.91 9.80 -14.27
CA VAL A 289 -16.95 10.33 -12.90
C VAL A 289 -18.17 9.83 -12.15
N LYS A 290 -19.35 9.91 -12.78
CA LYS A 290 -20.59 9.40 -12.18
C LYS A 290 -20.53 7.90 -11.95
N ALA A 291 -20.00 7.15 -12.92
CA ALA A 291 -19.77 5.72 -12.77
C ALA A 291 -18.82 5.41 -11.61
N LEU A 292 -17.75 6.20 -11.43
CA LEU A 292 -16.81 6.05 -10.32
C LEU A 292 -17.46 6.36 -8.96
N GLN A 293 -18.27 7.41 -8.86
CA GLN A 293 -19.02 7.73 -7.64
C GLN A 293 -19.96 6.58 -7.25
N ASN A 294 -20.75 6.08 -8.21
CA ASN A 294 -21.63 4.93 -8.00
C ASN A 294 -20.83 3.67 -7.66
N TRP A 295 -19.67 3.49 -8.28
CA TRP A 295 -18.76 2.41 -7.97
C TRP A 295 -18.33 2.53 -6.50
N VAL A 296 -17.78 3.64 -6.04
CA VAL A 296 -17.37 3.86 -4.62
C VAL A 296 -18.51 3.59 -3.64
N GLU A 297 -19.70 4.11 -3.92
CA GLU A 297 -20.87 3.88 -3.06
C GLU A 297 -21.26 2.40 -3.01
N ALA A 298 -21.25 1.70 -4.15
CA ALA A 298 -21.49 0.26 -4.18
C ALA A 298 -20.44 -0.51 -3.35
N GLY A 299 -19.18 -0.07 -3.37
CA GLY A 299 -18.11 -0.63 -2.54
C GLY A 299 -18.33 -0.40 -1.04
N ARG A 300 -18.78 0.80 -0.66
CA ARG A 300 -19.16 1.14 0.73
C ARG A 300 -20.29 0.25 1.23
N MET A 301 -21.32 0.06 0.40
CA MET A 301 -22.46 -0.81 0.72
C MET A 301 -22.05 -2.29 0.85
N GLU A 302 -21.20 -2.79 -0.06
CA GLU A 302 -20.68 -4.17 0.01
C GLU A 302 -19.83 -4.39 1.26
N ARG A 303 -18.94 -3.44 1.60
CA ARG A 303 -18.13 -3.47 2.84
C ARG A 303 -18.98 -3.45 4.10
N SER A 304 -20.02 -2.62 4.14
CA SER A 304 -20.94 -2.56 5.27
C SER A 304 -21.65 -3.90 5.46
N ALA A 305 -22.11 -4.51 4.37
CA ALA A 305 -22.73 -5.83 4.40
C ALA A 305 -21.76 -6.94 4.84
N ILE A 306 -20.51 -6.91 4.35
CA ILE A 306 -19.44 -7.82 4.82
C ILE A 306 -19.17 -7.61 6.31
N SER A 307 -19.07 -6.36 6.78
CA SER A 307 -18.81 -6.06 8.18
C SER A 307 -19.95 -6.53 9.09
N GLY A 308 -21.19 -6.50 8.61
CA GLY A 308 -22.38 -6.96 9.35
C GLY A 308 -22.49 -8.47 9.51
N ILE A 309 -21.85 -9.27 8.64
CA ILE A 309 -21.81 -10.74 8.76
C ILE A 309 -20.60 -11.23 9.57
N LEU A 310 -19.62 -10.36 9.84
CA LEU A 310 -18.47 -10.72 10.66
C LEU A 310 -18.86 -10.77 12.15
N PRO A 311 -18.32 -11.73 12.93
CA PRO A 311 -18.57 -11.79 14.37
C PRO A 311 -18.12 -10.50 15.09
N ALA A 312 -18.85 -10.12 16.14
CA ALA A 312 -18.64 -8.90 16.92
C ALA A 312 -17.68 -9.07 18.09
#